data_AF-A0A8I5N832-F1
#
_entry.id   AF-A0A8I5N832-F1
#
_cell.length_a   1.000
_cell.length_b   1.000
_cell.length_c   1.000
_cell.angle_alpha   90.00
_cell.angle_beta   90.00
_cell.angle_gamma   90.00
#
_symmetry.space_group_name_H-M   'P 1'
#
loop_
_entity.id
_entity.type
_entity.pdbx_description
1 polymer ?
#
loop_
_entity_poly.entity_id
_entity_poly.type
_entity_poly.pdbx_seq_one_letter_code
_entity_poly.pdbx_strand_id
1 'polypeptide(L)'
;MTPQVLTLSLRLKCSSMTSAHCILHLPFSSNRPASASQVAGTSDDTPPEDSTPLEFPELDQQLQPLPPCHDSAESMEVFKQHCQIAEEYHEVKKEIALLEQRKKELIAKLDQAEKEKVDAAELVREFEALTEENRTLRLAQSQCVEQLEKLRIQYQKRQGSS
;
A
#
# COMPACT_ATOMS: atom_id res chain seq x y z
N MET A 1 9.37 -15.67 -16.59
CA MET A 1 9.32 -16.20 -15.21
C MET A 1 7.87 -16.24 -14.78
N THR A 2 7.37 -17.36 -14.26
CA THR A 2 5.92 -17.65 -14.13
C THR A 2 5.28 -16.98 -12.89
N PRO A 3 3.97 -16.65 -12.93
CA PRO A 3 3.23 -15.97 -11.84
C PRO A 3 3.20 -16.77 -10.52
N GLN A 4 3.55 -18.05 -10.57
CA GLN A 4 3.69 -18.90 -9.40
C GLN A 4 4.86 -18.47 -8.49
N VAL A 5 5.94 -17.91 -9.07
CA VAL A 5 7.13 -17.50 -8.30
C VAL A 5 6.84 -16.26 -7.45
N LEU A 6 6.07 -15.30 -7.98
CA LEU A 6 5.63 -14.11 -7.24
C LEU A 6 4.65 -14.47 -6.11
N THR A 7 3.77 -15.44 -6.37
CA THR A 7 2.77 -15.92 -5.39
C THR A 7 3.43 -16.64 -4.20
N LEU A 8 4.54 -17.35 -4.42
CA LEU A 8 5.30 -18.01 -3.36
C LEU A 8 6.17 -17.02 -2.57
N SER A 9 6.75 -16.02 -3.23
CA SER A 9 7.54 -14.97 -2.57
C SER A 9 6.68 -14.11 -1.63
N LEU A 10 5.49 -13.72 -2.07
CA LEU A 10 4.51 -13.01 -1.23
C LEU A 10 4.04 -13.86 -0.05
N ARG A 11 3.81 -15.17 -0.23
CA ARG A 11 3.45 -16.07 0.88
C ARG A 11 4.59 -16.25 1.88
N LEU A 12 5.83 -16.43 1.44
CA LEU A 12 6.99 -16.54 2.32
C LEU A 12 7.28 -15.23 3.06
N LYS A 13 7.07 -14.07 2.42
CA LYS A 13 7.27 -12.75 3.06
C LYS A 13 6.14 -12.40 4.03
N CYS A 14 4.90 -12.78 3.72
CA CYS A 14 3.78 -12.68 4.64
C CYS A 14 3.93 -13.66 5.83
N SER A 15 4.35 -14.91 5.61
CA SER A 15 4.61 -15.87 6.69
C SER A 15 5.81 -15.50 7.58
N SER A 16 6.83 -14.82 7.03
CA SER A 16 7.95 -14.31 7.83
C SER A 16 7.61 -13.04 8.61
N MET A 17 6.64 -12.24 8.16
CA MET A 17 6.09 -11.11 8.94
C MET A 17 5.03 -11.52 9.96
N THR A 18 4.37 -12.67 9.81
CA THR A 18 3.45 -13.18 10.85
C THR A 18 4.19 -13.73 12.09
N SER A 19 5.52 -13.84 12.05
CA SER A 19 6.32 -14.39 13.15
C SER A 19 6.99 -13.34 14.05
N ALA A 20 6.68 -12.06 13.88
CA ALA A 20 7.17 -11.01 14.77
C ALA A 20 6.02 -10.07 15.18
N HIS A 21 5.30 -10.47 16.23
CA HIS A 21 4.80 -9.56 17.25
C HIS A 21 4.06 -8.31 16.76
N CYS A 22 2.81 -8.46 16.33
CA CYS A 22 1.84 -7.37 16.29
C CYS A 22 0.52 -7.92 16.86
N ILE A 23 0.46 -8.33 18.14
CA ILE A 23 0.04 -7.40 19.21
C ILE A 23 0.41 -5.95 18.88
N LEU A 24 -0.37 -5.31 17.99
CA LEU A 24 -0.66 -3.89 18.16
C LEU A 24 -1.63 -3.86 19.35
N HIS A 25 -1.17 -3.99 20.59
CA HIS A 25 -0.92 -2.83 21.45
C HIS A 25 -1.02 -1.49 20.70
N LEU A 26 -2.23 -1.17 20.27
CA LEU A 26 -2.70 0.21 20.25
C LEU A 26 -3.12 0.52 21.69
N PRO A 27 -2.33 1.27 22.47
CA PRO A 27 -2.78 1.79 23.75
C PRO A 27 -3.67 3.00 23.48
N PHE A 28 -4.89 2.79 22.98
CA PHE A 28 -5.90 3.85 22.86
C PHE A 28 -7.27 3.18 22.99
N SER A 29 -7.75 2.95 24.21
CA SER A 29 -8.79 3.82 24.75
C SER A 29 -8.93 3.66 26.27
N SER A 30 -7.88 3.95 27.05
CA SER A 30 -8.03 4.17 28.50
C SER A 30 -8.55 5.56 28.86
N ASN A 31 -9.03 6.34 27.89
CA ASN A 31 -9.63 7.66 28.09
C ASN A 31 -10.83 7.92 27.14
N ARG A 32 -11.58 6.88 26.71
CA ARG A 32 -12.93 7.18 26.20
C ARG A 32 -13.71 7.62 27.43
N PRO A 33 -14.19 8.88 27.50
CA PRO A 33 -15.14 9.24 28.54
C PRO A 33 -16.25 8.22 28.39
N ALA A 34 -16.58 7.49 29.46
CA ALA A 34 -17.83 6.76 29.49
C ALA A 34 -18.87 7.78 29.04
N SER A 35 -19.42 7.61 27.83
CA SER A 35 -20.50 8.45 27.35
C SER A 35 -21.56 8.32 28.42
N ALA A 36 -21.65 9.35 29.26
CA ALA A 36 -22.59 9.41 30.36
C ALA A 36 -23.94 9.56 29.67
N SER A 37 -24.51 8.42 29.27
CA SER A 37 -25.95 8.31 29.08
C SER A 37 -26.53 8.69 30.43
N GLN A 38 -26.99 9.93 30.54
CA GLN A 38 -27.65 10.44 31.71
C GLN A 38 -28.86 9.55 31.96
N VAL A 39 -28.70 8.56 32.83
CA VAL A 39 -29.84 7.95 33.51
C VAL A 39 -30.32 9.00 34.50
N ALA A 40 -31.11 9.94 34.00
CA ALA A 40 -31.89 10.86 34.80
C ALA A 40 -33.07 10.07 35.39
N GLY A 41 -32.83 9.45 36.54
CA GLY A 41 -33.91 9.00 37.40
C GLY A 41 -34.52 10.21 38.11
N THR A 42 -35.55 10.82 37.54
CA THR A 42 -36.45 11.72 38.29
C THR A 42 -37.89 11.54 37.80
N SER A 43 -38.67 10.92 38.69
CA SER A 43 -40.09 11.12 38.99
C SER A 43 -41.08 11.54 37.90
N ASP A 44 -42.13 10.72 37.85
CA ASP A 44 -43.55 11.03 37.62
C ASP A 44 -43.96 11.78 36.33
N ASP A 45 -44.85 11.08 35.63
CA ASP A 45 -45.77 11.51 34.59
C ASP A 45 -45.20 11.95 33.23
N THR A 46 -45.66 11.22 32.21
CA THR A 46 -45.58 11.40 30.75
C THR A 46 -44.30 10.91 30.05
N PRO A 47 -44.40 9.99 29.06
CA PRO A 47 -43.25 9.56 28.28
C PRO A 47 -43.01 10.54 27.12
N PRO A 48 -41.86 11.24 27.04
CA PRO A 48 -41.40 11.82 25.80
C PRO A 48 -40.81 10.68 24.96
N GLU A 49 -41.48 10.39 23.85
CA GLU A 49 -40.95 9.68 22.68
C GLU A 49 -39.71 10.43 22.17
N ASP A 50 -38.55 10.26 22.82
CA ASP A 50 -37.28 10.82 22.36
C ASP A 50 -36.11 9.86 22.64
N SER A 51 -36.41 8.56 22.54
CA SER A 51 -35.39 7.56 22.24
C SER A 51 -35.19 7.55 20.74
N THR A 52 -34.52 8.56 20.17
CA THR A 52 -33.94 8.38 18.83
C THR A 52 -33.06 7.15 18.93
N PRO A 53 -33.41 6.02 18.28
CA PRO A 53 -32.61 4.82 18.39
C PRO A 53 -31.21 5.16 17.86
N LEU A 54 -30.18 4.83 18.63
CA LEU A 54 -28.81 4.77 18.10
C LEU A 54 -28.82 3.69 17.02
N GLU A 55 -29.19 4.08 15.80
CA GLU A 55 -29.22 3.18 14.66
C GLU A 55 -27.78 2.96 14.21
N PHE A 56 -27.41 1.69 14.02
CA PHE A 56 -26.13 1.29 13.46
C PHE A 56 -26.37 0.85 12.02
N PRO A 57 -26.66 1.75 11.06
CA PRO A 57 -27.18 1.42 9.73
C PRO A 57 -26.27 0.50 8.90
N GLU A 58 -25.05 0.30 9.35
CA GLU A 58 -24.06 -0.60 8.76
C GLU A 58 -24.14 -2.05 9.22
N LEU A 59 -24.84 -2.34 10.32
CA LEU A 59 -25.13 -3.69 10.79
C LEU A 59 -26.36 -4.24 10.07
N ASP A 60 -26.34 -5.53 9.74
CA ASP A 60 -27.52 -6.21 9.21
C ASP A 60 -28.71 -6.01 10.15
N GLN A 61 -29.92 -5.93 9.60
CA GLN A 61 -31.14 -5.65 10.38
C GLN A 61 -31.33 -6.59 11.58
N GLN A 62 -30.89 -7.84 11.45
CA GLN A 62 -30.94 -8.88 12.48
C GLN A 62 -29.88 -8.73 13.59
N LEU A 63 -28.88 -7.87 13.38
CA LEU A 63 -27.82 -7.54 14.31
C LEU A 63 -27.99 -6.14 14.93
N GLN A 64 -29.14 -5.48 14.69
CA GLN A 64 -29.45 -4.21 15.35
C GLN A 64 -29.78 -4.43 16.83
N PRO A 65 -29.34 -3.54 17.74
CA PRO A 65 -29.75 -3.60 19.13
C PRO A 65 -31.28 -3.51 19.25
N LEU A 66 -31.90 -4.48 19.92
CA LEU A 66 -33.33 -4.42 20.22
C LEU A 66 -33.60 -3.48 21.41
N PRO A 67 -34.73 -2.76 21.46
CA PRO A 67 -35.06 -1.90 22.59
C PRO A 67 -35.05 -2.67 23.93
N PRO A 68 -34.44 -2.13 25.00
CA PRO A 68 -34.41 -2.79 26.29
C PRO A 68 -35.80 -2.78 26.97
N CYS A 69 -36.09 -3.80 27.77
CA CYS A 69 -37.23 -3.79 28.70
C CYS A 69 -36.83 -3.04 29.98
N HIS A 70 -37.53 -1.94 30.29
CA HIS A 70 -37.18 -1.07 31.42
C HIS A 70 -37.40 -1.70 32.81
N ASP A 71 -38.24 -2.73 32.90
CA ASP A 71 -38.53 -3.43 34.16
C ASP A 71 -37.48 -4.50 34.51
N SER A 72 -36.52 -4.76 33.62
CA SER A 72 -35.47 -5.78 33.81
C SER A 72 -34.08 -5.17 33.72
N ALA A 73 -33.35 -5.21 34.84
CA ALA A 73 -31.97 -4.77 34.90
C ALA A 73 -31.06 -5.57 33.94
N GLU A 74 -31.34 -6.87 33.77
CA GLU A 74 -30.59 -7.74 32.85
C GLU A 74 -30.77 -7.29 31.40
N SER A 75 -32.00 -6.93 31.01
CA SER A 75 -32.29 -6.46 29.65
C SER A 75 -31.57 -5.16 29.32
N MET A 76 -31.52 -4.21 30.26
CA MET A 76 -30.78 -2.96 30.06
C MET A 76 -29.28 -3.19 29.93
N GLU A 77 -28.70 -4.09 30.72
CA GLU A 77 -27.27 -4.39 30.66
C GLU A 77 -26.88 -5.08 29.34
N VAL A 78 -27.70 -6.04 28.87
CA VAL A 78 -27.49 -6.68 27.55
C VAL A 78 -27.55 -5.66 26.41
N PHE A 79 -28.53 -4.74 26.44
CA PHE A 79 -28.62 -3.68 25.44
C PHE A 79 -27.38 -2.79 25.45
N LYS A 80 -26.92 -2.37 26.62
CA LYS A 80 -25.72 -1.54 26.76
C LYS A 80 -24.46 -2.24 26.21
N GLN A 81 -24.28 -3.52 26.54
CA GLN A 81 -23.17 -4.31 26.01
C GLN A 81 -23.26 -4.46 24.49
N HIS A 82 -24.46 -4.67 23.96
CA HIS A 82 -24.67 -4.75 22.52
C HIS A 82 -24.30 -3.44 21.82
N CYS A 83 -24.72 -2.29 22.33
CA CYS A 83 -24.33 -0.98 21.80
C CYS A 83 -22.79 -0.81 21.80
N GLN A 84 -22.12 -1.21 22.88
CA GLN A 84 -20.67 -1.13 22.96
C GLN A 84 -19.99 -1.98 21.87
N ILE A 85 -20.42 -3.23 21.69
CA ILE A 85 -19.85 -4.12 20.67
C ILE A 85 -20.14 -3.59 19.26
N ALA A 86 -21.31 -3.00 19.03
CA ALA A 86 -21.67 -2.39 17.75
C ALA A 86 -20.76 -1.20 17.39
N GLU A 87 -20.41 -0.36 18.37
CA GLU A 87 -19.43 0.71 18.21
C GLU A 87 -18.04 0.16 17.87
N GLU A 88 -17.58 -0.85 18.64
CA GLU A 88 -16.28 -1.50 18.40
C GLU A 88 -16.22 -2.14 17.01
N TYR A 89 -17.30 -2.81 16.57
CA TYR A 89 -17.42 -3.39 15.24
C TYR A 89 -17.23 -2.33 14.15
N HIS A 90 -17.89 -1.18 14.29
CA HIS A 90 -17.80 -0.10 13.30
C HIS A 90 -16.38 0.49 13.23
N GLU A 91 -15.70 0.66 14.37
CA GLU A 91 -14.30 1.10 14.38
C GLU A 91 -13.37 0.06 13.72
N VAL A 92 -13.51 -1.23 14.06
CA VAL A 92 -12.74 -2.30 13.41
C VAL A 92 -12.99 -2.33 11.91
N LYS A 93 -14.23 -2.12 11.47
CA LYS A 93 -14.58 -2.06 10.04
C LYS A 93 -13.90 -0.90 9.32
N LYS A 94 -13.79 0.28 9.93
CA LYS A 94 -13.02 1.41 9.38
C LYS A 94 -11.54 1.06 9.24
N GLU A 95 -10.96 0.43 10.27
CA GLU A 95 -9.56 0.01 10.24
C GLU A 95 -9.30 -1.01 9.13
N ILE A 96 -10.18 -2.00 8.95
CA ILE A 96 -10.11 -2.96 7.84
C ILE A 96 -10.09 -2.23 6.50
N ALA A 97 -11.01 -1.28 6.29
CA ALA A 97 -11.09 -0.52 5.04
C ALA A 97 -9.80 0.28 4.75
N LEU A 98 -9.22 0.91 5.79
CA LEU A 98 -7.95 1.64 5.68
C LEU A 98 -6.80 0.70 5.31
N LEU A 99 -6.73 -0.48 5.94
CA LEU A 99 -5.70 -1.48 5.64
C LEU A 99 -5.83 -2.02 4.22
N GLU A 100 -7.05 -2.28 3.75
CA GLU A 100 -7.30 -2.70 2.38
C GLU A 100 -6.89 -1.64 1.36
N GLN A 101 -7.19 -0.37 1.64
CA GLN A 101 -6.75 0.75 0.81
C GLN A 101 -5.21 0.82 0.76
N ARG A 102 -4.56 0.77 1.93
CA ARG A 102 -3.09 0.82 2.00
C ARG A 102 -2.42 -0.34 1.26
N LYS A 103 -3.02 -1.54 1.33
CA LYS A 103 -2.57 -2.72 0.57
C LYS A 103 -2.65 -2.46 -0.94
N LYS A 104 -3.75 -1.89 -1.43
CA LYS A 104 -3.90 -1.54 -2.86
C LYS A 104 -2.82 -0.54 -3.31
N GLU A 105 -2.56 0.50 -2.52
CA GLU A 105 -1.49 1.46 -2.82
C GLU A 105 -0.11 0.83 -2.85
N LEU A 106 0.18 -0.09 -1.94
CA LEU A 106 1.47 -0.78 -1.90
C LEU A 106 1.68 -1.66 -3.12
N ILE A 107 0.64 -2.36 -3.58
CA ILE A 107 0.68 -3.14 -4.82
C ILE A 107 1.00 -2.22 -6.01
N ALA A 108 0.28 -1.11 -6.15
CA ALA A 108 0.53 -0.15 -7.24
C ALA A 108 1.96 0.43 -7.21
N LYS A 109 2.50 0.70 -6.01
CA LYS A 109 3.89 1.15 -5.85
C LYS A 109 4.91 0.09 -6.24
N LEU A 110 4.65 -1.19 -5.94
CA LEU A 110 5.51 -2.29 -6.34
C LEU A 110 5.51 -2.49 -7.85
N ASP A 111 4.33 -2.46 -8.48
CA ASP A 111 4.19 -2.58 -9.94
C ASP A 111 4.94 -1.44 -10.66
N GLN A 112 4.82 -0.22 -10.13
CA GLN A 112 5.54 0.94 -10.66
C GLN A 112 7.07 0.79 -10.51
N ALA A 113 7.54 0.34 -9.34
CA ALA A 113 8.98 0.13 -9.13
C ALA A 113 9.54 -1.00 -10.01
N GLU A 114 8.76 -2.05 -10.29
CA GLU A 114 9.16 -3.11 -11.21
C GLU A 114 9.26 -2.58 -12.65
N LYS A 115 8.31 -1.75 -13.08
CA LYS A 115 8.37 -1.07 -14.38
C LYS A 115 9.61 -0.19 -14.50
N GLU A 116 9.87 0.67 -13.51
CA GLU A 116 11.05 1.55 -13.50
C GLU A 116 12.36 0.76 -13.55
N LYS A 117 12.43 -0.39 -12.89
CA LYS A 117 13.59 -1.28 -12.96
C LYS A 117 13.77 -1.86 -14.37
N VAL A 118 12.69 -2.25 -15.03
CA VAL A 118 12.72 -2.74 -16.42
C VAL A 118 13.19 -1.64 -17.37
N ASP A 119 12.62 -0.43 -17.25
CA ASP A 119 12.97 0.75 -18.05
C ASP A 119 14.46 1.11 -17.85
N ALA A 120 14.93 1.14 -16.60
CA ALA A 120 16.34 1.38 -16.28
C ALA A 120 17.26 0.32 -16.89
N ALA A 121 16.88 -0.96 -16.83
CA ALA A 121 17.65 -2.04 -17.44
C ALA A 121 17.70 -1.93 -18.97
N GLU A 122 16.67 -1.37 -19.61
CA GLU A 122 16.67 -1.10 -21.05
C GLU A 122 17.61 0.04 -21.42
N LEU A 123 17.58 1.14 -20.68
CA LEU A 123 18.51 2.25 -20.87
C LEU A 123 19.98 1.81 -20.71
N VAL A 124 20.28 0.94 -19.74
CA VAL A 124 21.63 0.37 -19.57
C VAL A 124 22.05 -0.43 -20.81
N ARG A 125 21.17 -1.29 -21.34
CA ARG A 125 21.47 -2.08 -22.55
C ARG A 125 21.73 -1.18 -23.76
N GLU A 126 20.93 -0.14 -23.95
CA GLU A 126 21.10 0.82 -25.04
C GLU A 126 22.43 1.58 -24.89
N PHE A 127 22.74 2.05 -23.68
CA PHE A 127 24.00 2.75 -23.40
C PHE A 127 25.22 1.86 -23.69
N GLU A 128 25.19 0.59 -23.29
CA GLU A 128 26.27 -0.37 -23.59
C GLU A 128 26.42 -0.60 -25.09
N ALA A 129 25.32 -0.79 -25.82
CA ALA A 129 25.34 -0.96 -27.28
C ALA A 129 25.93 0.27 -27.99
N LEU A 130 25.48 1.47 -27.62
CA LEU A 130 26.00 2.73 -28.16
C LEU A 130 27.48 2.93 -27.83
N THR A 131 27.91 2.52 -26.63
CA THR A 131 29.30 2.60 -26.21
C THR A 131 30.20 1.72 -27.09
N GLU A 132 29.78 0.49 -27.36
CA GLU A 132 30.54 -0.45 -28.20
C GLU A 132 30.55 -0.03 -29.67
N GLU A 133 29.42 0.49 -30.18
CA GLU A 133 29.36 1.06 -31.53
C GLU A 133 30.29 2.29 -31.64
N ASN A 134 30.26 3.21 -30.68
CA ASN A 134 31.14 4.37 -30.66
C ASN A 134 32.61 3.96 -30.63
N ARG A 135 32.96 2.95 -29.83
CA ARG A 135 34.30 2.38 -29.78
C ARG A 135 34.74 1.86 -31.15
N THR A 136 33.87 1.09 -31.81
CA THR A 136 34.14 0.52 -33.13
C THR A 136 34.33 1.61 -34.18
N LEU A 137 33.47 2.62 -34.19
CA LEU A 137 33.57 3.76 -35.09
C LEU A 137 34.85 4.57 -34.87
N ARG A 138 35.25 4.80 -33.62
CA ARG A 138 36.52 5.47 -33.30
C ARG A 138 37.73 4.68 -33.78
N LEU A 139 37.70 3.35 -33.67
CA LEU A 139 38.77 2.50 -34.20
C LEU A 139 38.85 2.61 -35.72
N ALA A 140 37.72 2.49 -36.42
CA ALA A 140 37.64 2.66 -37.87
C ALA A 140 38.13 4.05 -38.31
N GLN A 141 37.72 5.10 -37.60
CA GLN A 141 38.18 6.47 -37.84
C GLN A 141 39.71 6.57 -37.71
N SER A 142 40.29 6.03 -36.64
CA SER A 142 41.75 6.02 -36.44
C SER A 142 42.48 5.29 -37.56
N GLN A 143 41.95 4.16 -38.02
CA GLN A 143 42.51 3.40 -39.13
C GLN A 143 42.46 4.19 -40.44
N CYS A 144 41.34 4.86 -40.73
CA CYS A 144 41.21 5.73 -41.90
C CYS A 144 42.22 6.88 -41.86
N VAL A 145 42.41 7.52 -40.70
CA VAL A 145 43.42 8.59 -40.54
C VAL A 145 44.83 8.06 -40.81
N GLU A 146 45.18 6.90 -40.26
CA GLU A 146 46.51 6.28 -40.48
C GLU A 146 46.74 5.93 -41.97
N GLN A 147 45.71 5.42 -42.65
CA GLN A 147 45.75 5.14 -44.09
C GLN A 147 46.00 6.42 -44.91
N LEU A 148 45.30 7.51 -44.59
CA LEU A 148 45.48 8.81 -45.24
C LEU A 148 46.88 9.38 -45.02
N GLU A 149 47.43 9.25 -43.80
CA GLU A 149 48.80 9.67 -43.49
C GLU A 149 49.83 8.91 -44.34
N LYS A 150 49.68 7.59 -44.46
CA LYS A 150 50.56 6.75 -45.31
C LYS A 150 50.53 7.20 -46.77
N LEU A 151 49.34 7.42 -47.33
CA LEU A 151 49.18 7.89 -48.70
C LEU A 151 49.80 9.28 -48.92
N ARG A 152 49.62 10.20 -47.97
CA ARG A 152 50.22 11.53 -48.00
C ARG A 152 51.76 11.45 -48.05
N ILE A 153 52.37 10.66 -47.18
CA ILE A 153 53.83 10.47 -47.14
C ILE A 153 54.33 9.87 -48.46
N GLN A 154 53.62 8.86 -48.99
CA GLN A 154 53.98 8.23 -50.26
C GLN A 154 53.95 9.23 -51.43
N TYR A 155 52.94 10.11 -51.46
CA TYR A 155 52.83 11.15 -52.48
C TYR A 155 53.99 12.14 -52.41
N GLN A 156 54.34 12.61 -51.20
CA GLN A 156 55.47 13.54 -50.99
C GLN A 156 56.81 12.95 -51.43
N LYS A 157 57.07 11.67 -51.13
CA LYS A 157 58.30 10.98 -51.56
C LYS A 157 58.43 10.92 -53.09
N ARG A 158 57.33 10.76 -53.82
CA ARG A 158 57.36 10.75 -55.29
C ARG A 158 57.60 12.14 -55.91
N GLN A 159 57.18 13.21 -55.23
CA GLN A 159 57.35 14.59 -55.71
C GLN A 159 58.77 15.13 -55.48
N GLY A 160 59.44 14.73 -54.39
CA GLY A 160 60.81 15.18 -54.06
C GLY A 160 61.94 14.44 -54.77
N SER A 161 61.63 13.59 -55.75
CA SER A 161 62.60 12.72 -56.46
C SER A 161 62.78 13.09 -57.94
N SER A 162 62.29 14.27 -58.35
CA SER A 162 62.59 14.94 -59.64
C SER A 162 63.47 16.16 -59.38
#